data_AF-A0A2M6GM04-F1
#
_entry.id   AF-A0A2M6GM04-F1
#
_cell.length_a   1.000
_cell.length_b   1.000
_cell.length_c   1.000
_cell.angle_alpha   90.00
_cell.angle_beta   90.00
_cell.angle_gamma   90.00
#
_symmetry.space_group_name_H-M   'P 1'
#
loop_
_entity.id
_entity.type
_entity.pdbx_description
1 polymer ?
#
loop_
_entity_poly.entity_id
_entity_poly.type
_entity_poly.pdbx_seq_one_letter_code
_entity_poly.pdbx_strand_id
1 'polypeptide(L)'
;AVCGAWWTGPICTDGTPNGYGVYEVKGSDLKWYYKSVGKDRNHQFRIYPKGSVADRPDEIVVNVWNWDPEWKVNWFENGKSQGNMKQEVGLDPLSVQLHAGDQLPAKHKFVDPTLTDHLFYAKPAAGTKEIKIEVTDRFGQVYTDTLVV
;
A
#
# COMPACT_ATOMS: atom_id res chain seq x y z
N ALA A 1 -2.75 -11.44 5.01
CA ALA A 1 -3.32 -12.70 5.56
C ALA A 1 -4.67 -12.99 4.93
N VAL A 2 -5.07 -14.26 4.75
CA VAL A 2 -6.33 -14.60 4.06
C VAL A 2 -7.56 -14.14 4.85
N CYS A 3 -7.47 -14.13 6.18
CA CYS A 3 -8.55 -13.73 7.07
C CYS A 3 -8.82 -12.22 7.11
N GLY A 4 -8.00 -11.37 6.49
CA GLY A 4 -8.06 -9.93 6.72
C GLY A 4 -7.89 -9.59 8.20
N ALA A 5 -8.57 -8.55 8.65
CA ALA A 5 -8.65 -8.18 10.06
C ALA A 5 -9.68 -9.05 10.78
N TRP A 6 -9.40 -10.35 10.95
CA TRP A 6 -10.28 -11.31 11.63
C TRP A 6 -11.67 -11.51 10.99
N TRP A 7 -11.73 -11.60 9.66
CA TRP A 7 -12.98 -11.82 8.90
C TRP A 7 -14.02 -10.71 9.11
N THR A 8 -13.56 -9.48 9.33
CA THR A 8 -14.41 -8.30 9.53
C THR A 8 -14.44 -7.36 8.32
N GLY A 9 -13.51 -7.53 7.38
CA GLY A 9 -13.37 -6.65 6.24
C GLY A 9 -12.48 -7.20 5.12
N PRO A 10 -12.31 -6.43 4.03
CA PRO A 10 -11.56 -6.83 2.84
C PRO A 10 -10.04 -6.71 2.98
N ILE A 11 -9.56 -6.15 4.10
CA ILE A 11 -8.15 -5.85 4.37
C ILE A 11 -7.75 -6.36 5.76
N CYS A 12 -6.43 -6.51 5.96
CA CYS A 12 -5.78 -6.70 7.25
C CYS A 12 -5.70 -5.38 8.04
N THR A 13 -5.26 -5.44 9.29
CA THR A 13 -5.14 -4.26 10.17
C THR A 13 -4.08 -3.25 9.72
N ASP A 14 -3.17 -3.64 8.83
CA ASP A 14 -2.16 -2.79 8.19
C ASP A 14 -2.60 -2.22 6.83
N GLY A 15 -3.85 -2.47 6.39
CA GLY A 15 -4.35 -2.02 5.09
C GLY A 15 -4.14 -2.99 3.92
N THR A 16 -3.33 -4.03 4.11
CA THR A 16 -3.02 -5.03 3.09
C THR A 16 -4.28 -5.82 2.72
N PRO A 17 -4.64 -5.99 1.43
CA PRO A 17 -5.77 -6.82 1.03
C PRO A 17 -5.68 -8.26 1.55
N ASN A 18 -6.82 -8.93 1.69
CA ASN A 18 -6.84 -10.37 1.97
C ASN A 18 -6.03 -11.12 0.91
N GLY A 19 -5.16 -12.03 1.32
CA GLY A 19 -4.19 -12.64 0.42
C GLY A 19 -3.17 -13.54 1.10
N TYR A 20 -2.24 -14.03 0.28
CA TYR A 20 -1.22 -15.00 0.65
C TYR A 20 0.08 -14.71 -0.10
N GLY A 21 1.22 -15.09 0.48
CA GLY A 21 2.50 -15.07 -0.24
C GLY A 21 2.60 -16.26 -1.18
N VAL A 22 3.14 -16.03 -2.37
CA VAL A 22 3.49 -17.09 -3.33
C VAL A 22 5.00 -17.12 -3.46
N TYR A 23 5.60 -18.29 -3.22
CA TYR A 23 7.04 -18.51 -3.36
C TYR A 23 7.27 -19.43 -4.56
N GLU A 24 8.09 -18.96 -5.50
CA GLU A 24 8.45 -19.65 -6.73
C GLU A 24 9.91 -20.10 -6.61
N VAL A 25 10.14 -21.42 -6.64
CA VAL A 25 11.47 -22.03 -6.49
C VAL A 25 11.88 -22.71 -7.79
N LYS A 26 13.04 -22.33 -8.32
CA LYS A 26 13.65 -22.96 -9.50
C LYS A 26 15.13 -23.26 -9.21
N GLY A 27 15.42 -24.48 -8.78
CA GLY A 27 16.76 -24.84 -8.34
C GLY A 27 17.15 -24.04 -7.10
N SER A 28 18.21 -23.24 -7.19
CA SER A 28 18.64 -22.29 -6.15
C SER A 28 17.95 -20.93 -6.23
N ASP A 29 17.22 -20.64 -7.31
CA ASP A 29 16.54 -19.36 -7.49
C ASP A 29 15.22 -19.33 -6.71
N LEU A 30 15.08 -18.35 -5.83
CA LEU A 30 13.88 -18.10 -5.04
C LEU A 30 13.31 -16.73 -5.39
N LYS A 31 12.03 -16.69 -5.78
CA LYS A 31 11.26 -15.46 -5.96
C LYS A 31 9.99 -15.53 -5.14
N TRP A 32 9.45 -14.38 -4.74
CA TRP A 32 8.15 -14.33 -4.11
C TRP A 32 7.39 -13.06 -4.44
N TYR A 33 6.08 -13.11 -4.23
CA TYR A 33 5.18 -11.97 -4.36
C TYR A 33 3.95 -12.18 -3.49
N TYR A 34 3.23 -11.10 -3.20
CA TYR A 34 1.93 -11.19 -2.54
C TYR A 34 0.81 -11.40 -3.55
N LYS A 35 -0.11 -12.32 -3.27
CA LYS A 35 -1.29 -12.54 -4.10
C LYS A 35 -2.55 -12.14 -3.34
N SER A 36 -3.03 -10.95 -3.65
CA SER A 36 -4.33 -10.47 -3.20
C SER A 36 -5.46 -11.31 -3.80
N VAL A 37 -6.43 -11.70 -2.99
CA VAL A 37 -7.61 -12.46 -3.40
C VAL A 37 -8.45 -11.58 -4.34
N GLY A 38 -8.91 -12.15 -5.46
CA GLY A 38 -9.73 -11.44 -6.44
C GLY A 38 -9.03 -10.34 -7.23
N LYS A 39 -7.70 -10.20 -7.11
CA LYS A 39 -6.89 -9.21 -7.84
C LYS A 39 -5.79 -9.88 -8.65
N ASP A 40 -5.26 -9.20 -9.65
CA ASP A 40 -4.11 -9.69 -10.42
C ASP A 40 -2.83 -9.73 -9.56
N ARG A 41 -1.83 -10.53 -9.98
CA ARG A 41 -0.50 -10.57 -9.34
C ARG A 41 0.15 -9.18 -9.28
N ASN A 42 -0.16 -8.29 -10.20
CA ASN A 42 0.45 -6.96 -10.25
C ASN A 42 -0.13 -5.98 -9.22
N HIS A 43 -1.19 -6.34 -8.51
CA HIS A 43 -1.73 -5.53 -7.42
C HIS A 43 -0.84 -5.68 -6.17
N GLN A 44 0.22 -4.86 -6.10
CA GLN A 44 1.20 -4.84 -5.01
C GLN A 44 1.11 -3.61 -4.09
N PHE A 45 0.29 -2.62 -4.47
CA PHE A 45 0.12 -1.43 -3.66
C PHE A 45 -1.23 -0.75 -3.91
N ARG A 46 -1.55 0.24 -3.08
CA ARG A 46 -2.69 1.13 -3.22
C ARG A 46 -2.24 2.58 -3.08
N ILE A 47 -2.70 3.44 -3.98
CA ILE A 47 -2.50 4.89 -3.91
C ILE A 47 -3.72 5.52 -3.22
N TYR A 48 -3.46 6.43 -2.29
CA TYR A 48 -4.48 7.27 -1.67
C TYR A 48 -4.26 8.73 -2.05
N PRO A 49 -5.33 9.46 -2.43
CA PRO A 49 -5.24 10.87 -2.78
C PRO A 49 -4.94 11.74 -1.56
N LYS A 50 -4.62 13.01 -1.83
CA LYS A 50 -4.49 14.06 -0.81
C LYS A 50 -5.71 14.10 0.11
N GLY A 51 -5.48 14.37 1.38
CA GLY A 51 -6.52 14.40 2.41
C GLY A 51 -6.92 13.03 2.97
N SER A 52 -6.35 11.94 2.48
CA SER A 52 -6.62 10.60 3.03
C SER A 52 -6.03 10.38 4.43
N VAL A 53 -5.00 11.14 4.79
CA VAL A 53 -4.41 11.14 6.13
C VAL A 53 -4.66 12.51 6.76
N ALA A 54 -5.34 12.54 7.90
CA ALA A 54 -5.88 13.77 8.49
C ALA A 54 -4.79 14.79 8.88
N ASP A 55 -3.63 14.34 9.37
CA ASP A 55 -2.50 15.20 9.76
C ASP A 55 -1.57 15.56 8.58
N ARG A 56 -1.82 15.01 7.39
CA ARG A 56 -1.03 15.24 6.16
C ARG A 56 -1.94 15.55 4.96
N PRO A 57 -2.77 16.61 5.03
CA PRO A 57 -3.81 16.86 4.02
C PRO A 57 -3.26 17.15 2.61
N ASP A 58 -2.01 17.63 2.51
CA ASP A 58 -1.37 17.96 1.23
C ASP A 58 -0.63 16.78 0.58
N GLU A 59 -0.52 15.64 1.26
CA GLU A 59 0.29 14.51 0.82
C GLU A 59 -0.58 13.39 0.27
N ILE A 60 -0.07 12.70 -0.75
CA ILE A 60 -0.56 11.37 -1.10
C ILE A 60 0.17 10.34 -0.23
N VAL A 61 -0.47 9.20 -0.02
CA VAL A 61 0.16 8.04 0.62
C VAL A 61 -0.02 6.80 -0.25
N VAL A 62 1.02 5.99 -0.32
CA VAL A 62 1.02 4.71 -1.02
C VAL A 62 1.32 3.62 -0.01
N ASN A 63 0.42 2.64 0.10
CA ASN A 63 0.63 1.44 0.89
C ASN A 63 1.13 0.33 -0.03
N VAL A 64 2.37 -0.13 0.18
CA VAL A 64 3.05 -1.14 -0.64
C VAL A 64 3.21 -2.43 0.17
N TRP A 65 2.31 -3.40 0.04
CA TRP A 65 2.43 -4.64 0.80
C TRP A 65 3.54 -5.55 0.26
N ASN A 66 4.01 -6.48 1.10
CA ASN A 66 5.16 -7.35 0.81
C ASN A 66 6.45 -6.56 0.50
N TRP A 67 6.50 -5.30 0.92
CA TRP A 67 7.67 -4.46 0.87
C TRP A 67 8.82 -5.04 1.69
N ASP A 68 10.03 -4.79 1.21
CA ASP A 68 11.25 -4.98 1.95
C ASP A 68 12.29 -3.92 1.57
N PRO A 69 13.37 -3.74 2.34
CA PRO A 69 14.32 -2.65 2.14
C PRO A 69 15.06 -2.62 0.80
N GLU A 70 15.04 -3.70 0.01
CA GLU A 70 15.66 -3.72 -1.32
C GLU A 70 14.72 -3.15 -2.40
N TRP A 71 13.44 -2.93 -2.08
CA TRP A 71 12.45 -2.36 -3.00
C TRP A 71 12.63 -0.85 -3.18
N LYS A 72 12.21 -0.35 -4.34
CA LYS A 72 12.23 1.08 -4.66
C LYS A 72 10.83 1.55 -5.00
N VAL A 73 10.42 2.68 -4.42
CA VAL A 73 9.11 3.29 -4.69
C VAL A 73 9.36 4.66 -5.28
N ASN A 74 9.29 4.75 -6.62
CA ASN A 74 9.46 5.99 -7.34
C ASN A 74 8.10 6.60 -7.68
N TRP A 75 8.08 7.93 -7.82
CA TRP A 75 6.89 8.64 -8.25
C TRP A 75 7.20 9.68 -9.32
N PHE A 76 6.19 9.98 -10.12
CA PHE A 76 6.26 10.90 -11.24
C PHE A 76 5.07 11.85 -11.18
N GLU A 77 5.32 13.12 -11.47
CA GLU A 77 4.28 14.13 -11.63
C GLU A 77 4.20 14.57 -13.08
N ASN A 78 3.03 14.41 -13.70
CA ASN A 78 2.81 14.74 -15.10
C ASN A 78 3.92 14.18 -16.02
N GLY A 79 4.33 12.92 -15.78
CA GLY A 79 5.41 12.23 -16.51
C GLY A 79 6.84 12.56 -16.08
N LYS A 80 7.07 13.56 -15.21
CA LYS A 80 8.42 13.91 -14.72
C LYS A 80 8.75 13.17 -13.42
N SER A 81 9.87 12.47 -13.40
CA SER A 81 10.33 11.75 -12.20
C SER A 81 10.65 12.73 -11.05
N GLN A 82 10.18 12.40 -9.86
CA GLN A 82 10.44 13.12 -8.61
C GLN A 82 11.34 12.32 -7.65
N GLY A 83 11.87 11.17 -8.10
CA GLY A 83 12.71 10.29 -7.30
C GLY A 83 11.91 9.32 -6.41
N ASN A 84 12.55 8.84 -5.34
CA ASN A 84 11.95 7.91 -4.41
C ASN A 84 10.99 8.63 -3.46
N MET A 85 9.86 7.99 -3.15
CA MET A 85 8.96 8.41 -2.08
C MET A 85 9.58 8.17 -0.70
N LYS A 86 9.13 8.95 0.29
CA LYS A 86 9.62 8.84 1.66
C LYS A 86 8.86 7.73 2.40
N GLN A 87 9.57 6.68 2.80
CA GLN A 87 9.00 5.63 3.66
C GLN A 87 8.86 6.14 5.09
N GLU A 88 7.71 5.88 5.72
CA GLU A 88 7.49 6.15 7.13
C GLU A 88 6.56 5.11 7.77
N VAL A 89 6.69 4.96 9.10
CA VAL A 89 5.75 4.15 9.89
C VAL A 89 4.46 4.94 10.11
N GLY A 90 3.32 4.31 9.88
CA GLY A 90 2.02 4.93 10.11
C GLY A 90 0.86 3.94 10.10
N LEU A 91 -0.36 4.47 10.17
CA LEU A 91 -1.59 3.70 10.02
C LEU A 91 -2.12 3.87 8.60
N ASP A 92 -2.50 2.76 7.96
CA ASP A 92 -3.13 2.80 6.65
C ASP A 92 -4.48 3.52 6.69
N PRO A 93 -4.76 4.46 5.75
CA PRO A 93 -6.00 5.23 5.73
C PRO A 93 -7.28 4.38 5.71
N LEU A 94 -7.31 3.31 4.91
CA LEU A 94 -8.48 2.45 4.81
C LEU A 94 -8.65 1.61 6.08
N SER A 95 -7.55 1.15 6.68
CA SER A 95 -7.59 0.45 7.97
C SER A 95 -8.13 1.36 9.07
N VAL A 96 -7.68 2.62 9.13
CA VAL A 96 -8.25 3.62 10.05
C VAL A 96 -9.75 3.78 9.80
N GLN A 97 -10.16 3.94 8.55
CA GLN A 97 -11.58 4.12 8.20
C GLN A 97 -12.45 2.92 8.61
N LEU A 98 -11.95 1.69 8.48
CA LEU A 98 -12.73 0.46 8.69
C LEU A 98 -12.65 -0.09 10.11
N HIS A 99 -11.59 0.22 10.85
CA HIS A 99 -11.28 -0.43 12.11
C HIS A 99 -11.13 0.55 13.29
N ALA A 100 -10.88 1.85 13.06
CA ALA A 100 -10.67 2.77 14.18
C ALA A 100 -12.00 3.16 14.86
N GLY A 101 -12.02 3.04 16.19
CA GLY A 101 -13.08 3.54 17.06
C GLY A 101 -13.99 2.44 17.60
N ASP A 102 -14.60 2.70 18.76
CA ASP A 102 -15.27 1.71 19.62
C ASP A 102 -16.44 0.93 18.99
N GLN A 103 -16.92 1.37 17.84
CA GLN A 103 -18.05 0.74 17.13
C GLN A 103 -17.61 -0.02 15.87
N LEU A 104 -16.32 0.04 15.52
CA LEU A 104 -15.75 -0.57 14.34
C LEU A 104 -14.69 -1.62 14.70
N PRO A 105 -14.51 -2.62 13.82
CA PRO A 105 -15.54 -3.13 12.93
C PRO A 105 -16.71 -3.73 13.73
N ALA A 106 -17.94 -3.59 13.23
CA ALA A 106 -19.16 -3.94 13.98
C ALA A 106 -19.19 -5.38 14.54
N LYS A 107 -18.57 -6.32 13.82
CA LYS A 107 -18.52 -7.74 14.20
C LYS A 107 -17.53 -8.02 15.34
N HIS A 108 -16.34 -7.43 15.29
CA HIS A 108 -15.27 -7.65 16.26
C HIS A 108 -14.60 -6.32 16.62
N LYS A 109 -15.20 -5.60 17.58
CA LYS A 109 -14.78 -4.26 18.02
C LYS A 109 -13.41 -4.17 18.70
N PHE A 110 -12.74 -5.30 18.90
CA PHE A 110 -11.37 -5.36 19.42
C PHE A 110 -10.31 -5.24 18.30
N VAL A 111 -10.76 -5.17 17.05
CA VAL A 111 -9.88 -5.08 15.88
C VAL A 111 -9.58 -3.62 15.62
N ASP A 112 -8.35 -3.23 15.86
CA ASP A 112 -7.82 -1.89 15.61
C ASP A 112 -6.87 -1.86 14.41
N PRO A 113 -6.68 -0.70 13.76
CA PRO A 113 -5.62 -0.52 12.79
C PRO A 113 -4.25 -0.68 13.48
N THR A 114 -3.30 -1.31 12.79
CA THR A 114 -1.94 -1.54 13.30
C THR A 114 -0.94 -0.68 12.55
N LEU A 115 0.08 -0.21 13.26
CA LEU A 115 1.22 0.47 12.64
C LEU A 115 1.89 -0.45 11.61
N THR A 116 2.28 0.14 10.49
CA THR A 116 2.99 -0.53 9.42
C THR A 116 4.13 0.35 8.90
N ASP A 117 5.21 -0.28 8.48
CA ASP A 117 6.41 0.33 7.90
C ASP A 117 6.42 0.35 6.38
N HIS A 118 5.30 0.01 5.73
CA HIS A 118 5.25 -0.01 4.27
C HIS A 118 4.37 1.09 3.66
N LEU A 119 4.37 2.26 4.30
CA LEU A 119 3.72 3.48 3.81
C LEU A 119 4.75 4.45 3.23
N PHE A 120 4.40 5.01 2.08
CA PHE A 120 5.24 5.92 1.31
C PHE A 120 4.51 7.21 1.04
N TYR A 121 5.13 8.34 1.38
CA TYR A 121 4.52 9.65 1.30
C TYR A 121 5.20 10.50 0.24
N ALA A 122 4.39 11.31 -0.44
CA ALA A 122 4.86 12.34 -1.34
C ALA A 122 3.93 13.55 -1.27
N LYS A 123 4.50 14.74 -1.44
CA LYS A 123 3.77 16.00 -1.50
C LYS A 123 3.75 16.51 -2.95
N PRO A 124 2.65 16.29 -3.70
CA PRO A 124 2.57 16.77 -5.07
C PRO A 124 2.59 18.29 -5.16
N ALA A 125 3.15 18.83 -6.24
CA ALA A 125 3.10 20.24 -6.56
C ALA A 125 1.66 20.72 -6.80
N ALA A 126 1.43 22.02 -6.60
CA ALA A 126 0.17 22.65 -6.97
C ALA A 126 -0.05 22.53 -8.49
N GLY A 127 -1.24 22.06 -8.90
CA GLY A 127 -1.58 21.88 -10.32
C GLY A 127 -1.12 20.57 -10.95
N THR A 128 -0.59 19.62 -10.17
CA THR A 128 -0.39 18.23 -10.61
C THR A 128 -1.73 17.61 -11.00
N LYS A 129 -1.79 17.05 -12.22
CA LYS A 129 -3.00 16.42 -12.79
C LYS A 129 -2.89 14.90 -12.81
N GLU A 130 -1.68 14.40 -12.84
CA GLU A 130 -1.39 12.98 -12.90
C GLU A 130 -0.20 12.66 -12.01
N ILE A 131 -0.37 11.64 -11.18
CA ILE A 131 0.68 11.05 -10.37
C ILE A 131 0.81 9.59 -10.77
N LYS A 132 1.97 9.19 -11.27
CA LYS A 132 2.31 7.78 -11.52
C LYS A 132 3.20 7.27 -10.41
N ILE A 133 2.87 6.11 -9.86
CA ILE A 133 3.72 5.38 -8.91
C ILE A 133 4.35 4.20 -9.62
N GLU A 134 5.63 3.96 -9.34
CA GLU A 134 6.40 2.84 -9.85
C GLU A 134 7.13 2.15 -8.70
N VAL A 135 6.66 0.95 -8.36
CA VAL A 135 7.26 0.11 -7.32
C VAL A 135 8.11 -0.96 -8.01
N THR A 136 9.39 -1.01 -7.71
CA THR A 136 10.30 -2.06 -8.17
C THR A 136 10.64 -2.98 -7.01
N ASP A 137 10.37 -4.28 -7.15
CA ASP A 137 10.76 -5.27 -6.15
C ASP A 137 12.24 -5.62 -6.18
N ARG A 138 12.70 -6.39 -5.19
CA ARG A 138 14.09 -6.87 -5.10
C ARG A 138 14.53 -7.75 -6.27
N PHE A 139 13.59 -8.30 -7.05
CA PHE A 139 13.86 -9.13 -8.22
C PHE A 139 13.85 -8.34 -9.53
N GLY A 140 13.62 -7.03 -9.46
CA GLY A 140 13.52 -6.14 -10.61
C GLY A 140 12.15 -6.15 -11.31
N GLN A 141 11.12 -6.75 -10.72
CA GLN A 141 9.76 -6.64 -11.24
C GLN A 141 9.22 -5.25 -10.92
N VAL A 142 8.61 -4.62 -11.93
CA VAL A 142 8.03 -3.29 -11.82
C VAL A 142 6.51 -3.38 -11.79
N TYR A 143 5.90 -2.66 -10.85
CA TYR A 143 4.47 -2.48 -10.69
C TYR A 143 4.13 -1.00 -10.80
N THR A 144 3.10 -0.68 -11.56
CA THR A 144 2.72 0.72 -11.82
C THR A 144 1.22 0.92 -11.65
N ASP A 145 0.86 2.08 -11.14
CA ASP A 145 -0.52 2.56 -11.08
C ASP A 145 -0.51 4.10 -11.15
N THR A 146 -1.63 4.67 -11.60
CA THR A 146 -1.75 6.10 -11.87
C THR A 146 -2.96 6.67 -11.16
N LEU A 147 -2.75 7.76 -10.42
CA LEU A 147 -3.79 8.59 -9.85
C LEU A 147 -3.96 9.86 -10.69
N VAL A 148 -5.15 10.06 -11.24
CA VAL A 148 -5.55 11.33 -11.84
C VAL A 148 -6.12 12.23 -10.74
N VAL A 149 -5.64 13.48 -10.65
CA VAL A 149 -5.89 14.45 -9.57
C VAL A 149 -6.69 15.64 -10.09
#